data_AF-A0A7S9GIR6-F1
#
_entry.id   AF-A0A7S9GIR6-F1
#
_cell.length_a   1.000
_cell.length_b   1.000
_cell.length_c   1.000
_cell.angle_alpha   90.00
_cell.angle_beta   90.00
_cell.angle_gamma   90.00
#
_symmetry.space_group_name_H-M   'P 1'
#
loop_
_entity.id
_entity.type
_entity.pdbx_description
1 polymer ?
#
loop_
_entity_poly.entity_id
_entity_poly.type
_entity_poly.pdbx_seq_one_letter_code
_entity_poly.pdbx_strand_id
1 'polypeptide(L)' 'MEISSSSNLALINNLNASQPGSAQSSAQLMVLKKAIDMQGQGALELLNSVPAQPALATSGHLGTQLNTYA' A
#
# COMPACT_ATOMS: atom_id res chain seq x y z
N MET A 1 2.37 0.28 10.70
CA MET A 1 1.49 0.85 9.64
C MET A 1 0.76 2.12 10.10
N GLU A 2 0.46 2.28 11.39
CA GLU A 2 -0.20 3.50 11.93
C GLU A 2 0.68 4.77 11.80
N ILE A 3 1.97 4.67 12.10
CA ILE A 3 2.94 5.80 12.06
C ILE A 3 3.04 6.47 10.67
N SER A 4 2.90 5.71 9.58
CA SER A 4 2.97 6.25 8.20
C SER A 4 1.75 7.08 7.83
N SER A 5 0.56 6.71 8.34
CA SER A 5 -0.68 7.44 8.08
C SER A 5 -0.71 8.78 8.81
N SER A 6 -0.29 8.80 10.08
CA SER A 6 -0.22 10.02 10.90
C SER A 6 0.80 11.03 10.35
N SER A 7 1.92 10.53 9.80
CA SER A 7 2.96 11.36 9.17
C SER A 7 2.47 12.04 7.88
N ASN A 8 1.70 11.32 7.05
CA ASN A 8 1.09 11.88 5.84
C ASN A 8 0.04 12.94 6.18
N LEU A 9 -0.75 12.73 7.25
CA LEU A 9 -1.73 13.71 7.72
C LEU A 9 -1.06 15.02 8.16
N ALA A 10 0.05 14.92 8.91
CA ALA A 10 0.82 16.08 9.33
C ALA A 10 1.40 16.85 8.13
N LEU A 11 1.90 16.14 7.10
CA LEU A 11 2.43 16.77 5.89
C LEU A 11 1.33 17.49 5.09
N ILE A 12 0.13 16.90 4.98
CA ILE A 12 -1.03 17.51 4.31
C ILE A 12 -1.49 18.77 5.05
N ASN A 13 -1.56 18.73 6.39
CA ASN A 13 -1.90 19.91 7.17
C ASN A 13 -0.87 21.03 7.00
N ASN A 14 0.42 20.69 6.95
CA ASN A 14 1.48 21.66 6.74
C ASN A 14 1.46 22.28 5.33
N LEU A 15 1.09 21.48 4.32
CA LEU A 15 0.89 21.96 2.94
C LEU A 15 -0.29 22.94 2.84
N ASN A 16 -1.40 22.64 3.53
CA ASN A 16 -2.57 23.55 3.56
C ASN A 16 -2.26 24.89 4.24
N ALA A 17 -1.35 24.90 5.23
CA ALA A 17 -0.89 26.11 5.90
C ALA A 17 0.25 26.83 5.15
N SER A 18 0.85 26.20 4.14
CA SER A 18 2.01 26.74 3.41
C SER A 18 1.56 27.62 2.24
N GLN A 19 2.29 28.70 1.98
CA GLN A 19 2.00 29.60 0.87
C GLN A 19 2.24 28.89 -0.48
N PRO A 20 1.22 28.82 -1.37
CA PRO A 20 1.35 28.17 -2.67
C PRO A 20 2.47 28.79 -3.52
N GLY A 21 3.27 27.95 -4.18
CA GLY A 21 4.35 28.41 -5.08
C GLY A 21 5.68 28.72 -4.40
N SER A 22 5.78 28.55 -3.08
CA SER A 22 7.06 28.63 -2.36
C SER A 22 7.89 27.37 -2.55
N ALA A 23 9.23 27.50 -2.56
CA ALA A 23 10.14 26.35 -2.66
C ALA A 23 9.90 25.29 -1.56
N GLN A 24 9.50 25.75 -0.37
CA GLN A 24 9.13 24.90 0.78
C GLN A 24 7.88 24.06 0.45
N SER A 25 6.83 24.65 -0.12
CA SER A 25 5.62 23.93 -0.53
C SER A 25 5.92 22.89 -1.62
N SER A 26 6.78 23.21 -2.56
CA SER A 26 7.22 22.28 -3.61
C SER A 26 8.00 21.10 -3.04
N ALA A 27 8.91 21.34 -2.09
CA ALA A 27 9.66 20.28 -1.41
C ALA A 27 8.72 19.34 -0.63
N GLN A 28 7.76 19.90 0.10
CA GLN A 28 6.75 19.12 0.84
C GLN A 28 5.88 18.27 -0.11
N LEU A 29 5.48 18.81 -1.26
CA LEU A 29 4.74 18.06 -2.29
C LEU A 29 5.58 16.92 -2.89
N MET A 30 6.89 17.14 -3.09
CA MET A 30 7.80 16.08 -3.57
C MET A 30 7.94 14.96 -2.54
N VAL A 31 8.06 15.28 -1.25
CA VAL A 31 8.08 14.27 -0.17
C VAL A 31 6.77 13.50 -0.12
N LEU A 32 5.62 14.19 -0.22
CA LEU A 32 4.31 13.54 -0.26
C LEU A 32 4.20 12.58 -1.45
N LYS A 33 4.61 13.02 -2.64
CA LYS A 33 4.66 12.19 -3.86
C LYS A 33 5.53 10.95 -3.65
N LYS A 34 6.71 11.11 -3.06
CA LYS A 34 7.62 10.00 -2.77
C LYS A 34 7.02 9.02 -1.75
N ALA A 35 6.37 9.52 -0.70
CA ALA A 35 5.71 8.69 0.30
C ALA A 35 4.59 7.83 -0.31
N ILE A 36 3.77 8.43 -1.18
CA ILE A 36 2.71 7.73 -1.92
C ILE A 36 3.30 6.68 -2.86
N ASP A 37 4.35 7.02 -3.60
CA ASP A 37 5.04 6.07 -4.49
C ASP A 37 5.60 4.86 -3.73
N MET A 38 6.25 5.08 -2.59
CA MET A 38 6.74 3.99 -1.74
C MET A 38 5.61 3.14 -1.17
N GLN A 39 4.47 3.74 -0.82
CA GLN A 39 3.29 2.98 -0.39
C GLN A 39 2.74 2.11 -1.53
N GLY A 40 2.72 2.62 -2.77
CA GLY A 40 2.32 1.86 -3.95
C GLY A 40 3.24 0.68 -4.23
N GLN A 41 4.56 0.87 -4.13
CA GLN A 41 5.53 -0.21 -4.27
C GLN A 41 5.36 -1.28 -3.17
N GLY A 42 5.17 -0.88 -1.92
CA GLY A 42 4.89 -1.82 -0.83
C GLY A 42 3.59 -2.61 -1.04
N ALA A 43 2.55 -1.97 -1.60
CA ALA A 43 1.31 -2.66 -1.96
C ALA A 43 1.50 -3.66 -3.10
N LEU A 44 2.33 -3.35 -4.10
CA LEU A 44 2.70 -4.28 -5.17
C LEU A 44 3.51 -5.47 -4.64
N GLU A 45 4.45 -5.23 -3.72
CA GLU A 45 5.20 -6.29 -3.06
C GLU A 45 4.27 -7.21 -2.25
N LEU A 46 3.29 -6.65 -1.54
CA LEU A 46 2.26 -7.45 -0.86
C LEU A 46 1.45 -8.28 -1.87
N LEU A 47 1.05 -7.69 -3.00
CA LEU A 47 0.33 -8.41 -4.05
C LEU A 47 1.18 -9.54 -4.65
N ASN A 48 2.47 -9.28 -4.91
CA ASN A 48 3.42 -10.29 -5.39
C ASN A 48 3.73 -11.36 -4.32
N SER A 49 3.62 -11.01 -3.05
CA SER A 49 3.80 -11.94 -1.94
C SER A 49 2.62 -12.87 -1.74
N VAL A 50 1.48 -12.64 -2.42
CA VAL A 50 0.36 -13.57 -2.40
C VAL A 50 0.80 -14.85 -3.12
N PRO A 51 0.94 -15.98 -2.40
CA PRO A 51 1.32 -17.24 -3.01
C PRO A 51 0.28 -17.64 -4.05
N ALA A 52 0.75 -18.25 -5.16
CA ALA A 52 -0.13 -18.76 -6.20
C ALA A 52 -1.22 -19.64 -5.57
N GLN A 53 -2.49 -19.35 -5.91
CA GLN A 53 -3.63 -20.07 -5.37
C GLN A 53 -3.44 -21.58 -5.64
N PRO A 54 -3.42 -22.44 -4.61
CA PRO A 54 -3.24 -23.87 -4.80
C PRO A 54 -4.31 -24.42 -5.73
N ALA A 55 -3.90 -25.20 -6.72
CA ALA A 55 -4.85 -25.87 -7.61
C ALA A 55 -5.75 -26.80 -6.79
N LEU A 56 -7.07 -26.63 -6.92
CA LEU A 56 -8.04 -27.55 -6.34
C LEU A 56 -7.76 -28.96 -6.86
N ALA A 57 -7.74 -29.96 -5.99
CA ALA A 57 -7.47 -31.32 -6.42
C ALA A 57 -8.61 -31.78 -7.36
N THR A 58 -8.28 -32.11 -8.61
CA THR A 58 -9.28 -32.40 -9.67
C THR A 58 -9.93 -33.79 -9.52
N SER A 59 -9.48 -34.60 -8.55
CA SER A 59 -9.93 -35.97 -8.36
C SER A 59 -10.02 -36.32 -6.86
N GLY A 60 -11.10 -37.02 -6.49
CA GLY A 60 -11.38 -37.46 -5.11
C GLY A 60 -12.39 -36.57 -4.38
N HIS A 61 -13.29 -37.20 -3.62
CA HIS A 61 -14.39 -36.52 -2.89
C HIS A 61 -13.91 -35.53 -1.82
N LEU A 62 -12.71 -35.74 -1.26
CA LEU A 62 -12.17 -34.91 -0.17
C LEU A 62 -11.40 -33.70 -0.68
N GLY A 63 -10.64 -33.83 -1.77
CA GLY A 63 -9.79 -32.76 -2.32
C GLY A 63 -10.53 -31.74 -3.19
N THR A 64 -11.73 -32.08 -3.66
CA THR A 64 -12.61 -31.19 -4.44
C THR A 64 -13.55 -30.34 -3.56
N GLN A 65 -13.83 -30.77 -2.32
CA GLN A 65 -14.82 -30.15 -1.44
C GLN A 65 -14.22 -29.40 -0.25
N LEU A 66 -12.95 -29.65 0.09
CA LEU A 66 -12.27 -28.98 1.20
C LEU A 66 -11.14 -28.10 0.69
N ASN A 67 -11.32 -26.78 0.84
CA ASN A 67 -10.20 -25.84 0.76
C ASN A 67 -9.55 -25.74 2.14
N THR A 68 -8.48 -26.51 2.38
CA THR A 68 -7.74 -26.52 3.65
C THR A 68 -6.86 -25.29 3.89
N TYR A 69 -6.91 -24.30 2.99
CA TYR A 69 -6.12 -23.07 3.04
C TYR A 69 -6.97 -21.80 3.18
N ALA A 70 -8.29 -21.94 3.35
CA ALA A 70 -9.21 -20.82 3.56
C ALA A 70 -9.32 -20.42 5.04
#